data_AF-A0AAU7BPN4-F1
#
_entry.id   AF-A0AAU7BPN4-F1
#
_cell.length_a   1.000
_cell.length_b   1.000
_cell.length_c   1.000
_cell.angle_alpha   90.00
_cell.angle_beta   90.00
_cell.angle_gamma   90.00
#
_symmetry.space_group_name_H-M   'P 1'
#
loop_
_entity.id
_entity.type
_entity.pdbx_description
1 polymer ?
#
loop_
_entity_poly.entity_id
_entity_poly.type
_entity_poly.pdbx_seq_one_letter_code
_entity_poly.pdbx_strand_id
1 'polypeptide(L)' 'MNQKYAPGTVIRSNKYSNLDGLILHGQQILEIPDSNQSLSNIQDFIDFARDNYDIEIRFRPE' A
#
# COMPACT_ATOMS: atom_id res chain seq x y z
N MET A 1 -12.04 6.96 10.46
CA MET A 1 -10.63 7.10 10.05
C MET A 1 -10.36 8.57 9.78
N ASN A 2 -9.35 9.18 10.40
CA ASN A 2 -9.06 10.60 10.22
C ASN A 2 -8.20 10.76 8.95
N GLN A 3 -8.84 11.01 7.80
CA GLN A 3 -8.12 11.23 6.54
C GLN A 3 -7.57 12.66 6.52
N LYS A 4 -6.28 12.82 6.83
CA LYS A 4 -5.61 14.14 6.80
C LYS A 4 -5.58 14.74 5.38
N TYR A 5 -5.62 13.91 4.35
CA TYR A 5 -5.64 14.30 2.94
C TYR A 5 -6.67 13.46 2.19
N ALA A 6 -7.46 14.10 1.33
CA ALA A 6 -8.40 13.40 0.47
C ALA A 6 -7.65 12.66 -0.66
N PRO A 7 -8.16 11.52 -1.14
CA PRO A 7 -7.65 10.91 -2.37
C PRO A 7 -7.73 11.92 -3.52
N GLY A 8 -6.68 12.02 -4.33
CA GLY A 8 -6.60 13.03 -5.39
C GLY A 8 -5.92 14.35 -4.99
N THR A 9 -5.53 14.52 -3.71
CA THR A 9 -4.80 15.72 -3.26
C THR A 9 -3.45 15.81 -3.97
N VAL A 10 -3.11 16.97 -4.54
CA VAL A 10 -1.79 17.20 -5.13
C VAL A 10 -0.74 17.30 -4.02
N ILE A 11 0.30 16.47 -4.10
CA ILE A 11 1.42 16.49 -3.17
C ILE A 11 2.22 17.77 -3.41
N ARG A 12 2.44 18.54 -2.35
CA ARG A 12 3.33 19.70 -2.36
C ARG A 12 4.52 19.45 -1.45
N SER A 13 5.71 19.32 -2.02
CA SER A 13 6.92 18.91 -1.33
C SER A 13 8.12 19.76 -1.75
N ASN A 14 8.56 20.64 -0.86
CA ASN A 14 9.80 21.41 -1.07
C ASN A 14 11.08 20.57 -0.94
N LYS A 15 11.00 19.39 -0.29
CA LYS A 15 12.15 18.53 0.00
C LYS A 15 12.35 17.42 -1.05
N TYR A 16 11.25 16.91 -1.60
CA TYR A 16 11.24 15.80 -2.55
C TYR A 16 10.59 16.27 -3.85
N SER A 17 11.38 16.91 -4.72
CA SER A 17 10.91 17.53 -5.97
C SER A 17 10.31 16.50 -6.94
N ASN A 18 10.69 15.23 -6.81
CA ASN A 18 10.12 14.13 -7.58
C ASN A 18 8.70 13.75 -7.15
N LEU A 19 8.25 14.19 -5.97
CA LEU A 19 6.89 13.97 -5.47
C LEU A 19 6.01 15.21 -5.61
N ASP A 20 6.62 16.39 -5.77
CA ASP A 20 5.89 17.65 -5.94
C ASP A 20 5.10 17.64 -7.26
N GLY A 21 3.80 17.95 -7.18
CA GLY A 21 2.90 17.93 -8.33
C GLY A 21 2.28 16.55 -8.64
N LEU A 22 2.70 15.48 -7.96
CA LEU A 22 2.05 14.17 -8.10
C LEU A 22 0.69 14.14 -7.36
N ILE A 23 -0.20 13.28 -7.84
CA ILE A 23 -1.50 13.03 -7.21
C ILE A 23 -1.32 12.02 -6.08
N LEU A 24 -1.89 12.32 -4.90
CA LEU A 24 -1.94 11.38 -3.80
C LEU A 24 -2.94 10.27 -4.13
N HIS A 25 -2.40 9.11 -4.50
CA HIS A 25 -3.13 7.86 -4.57
C HIS A 25 -3.13 7.22 -3.18
N GLY A 26 -4.31 7.03 -2.61
CA GLY A 26 -4.45 6.29 -1.36
C GLY A 26 -4.32 4.80 -1.66
N GLN A 27 -3.11 4.26 -1.59
CA GLN A 27 -2.88 2.81 -1.67
C GLN A 27 -2.84 2.25 -0.25
N GLN A 28 -3.66 1.24 0.01
CA GLN A 28 -3.63 0.53 1.29
C GLN A 28 -2.67 -0.64 1.18
N ILE A 29 -1.67 -0.68 2.06
CA ILE A 29 -0.65 -1.73 2.07
C ILE A 29 -0.74 -2.47 3.39
N LEU A 30 -0.84 -3.79 3.34
CA LEU A 30 -0.78 -4.67 4.50
C LEU A 30 0.62 -5.28 4.57
N GLU A 31 1.37 -4.93 5.61
CA GLU A 31 2.71 -5.47 5.84
C GLU A 31 2.64 -6.72 6.71
N ILE A 32 3.23 -7.83 6.23
CA ILE A 32 3.31 -9.11 6.97
C ILE A 32 4.74 -9.65 6.97
N PRO A 33 5.10 -10.54 7.93
CA PRO A 33 6.42 -11.16 7.97
C PRO A 33 6.69 -11.99 6.71
N ASP A 34 7.92 -11.95 6.22
CA ASP A 34 8.36 -12.77 5.08
C ASP A 34 8.22 -14.28 5.35
N SER A 35 8.29 -14.68 6.63
CA SER A 35 7.98 -16.05 7.11
C SER A 35 6.63 -16.57 6.61
N ASN A 36 5.64 -15.69 6.39
CA ASN A 36 4.31 -16.07 5.89
C ASN A 36 4.31 -16.42 4.39
N GLN A 37 5.37 -16.11 3.64
CA GLN A 37 5.50 -16.48 2.23
C GLN A 37 5.64 -18.01 2.06
N SER A 38 6.06 -18.73 3.11
CA SER A 38 6.15 -20.19 3.14
C SER A 38 4.77 -20.89 3.23
N LEU A 39 3.69 -20.12 3.45
CA LEU A 39 2.32 -20.66 3.48
C LEU A 39 1.86 -20.99 2.06
N SER A 40 1.42 -22.23 1.84
CA SER A 40 1.00 -22.72 0.52
C SER A 40 -0.22 -21.97 -0.05
N ASN A 41 -1.01 -21.34 0.82
CA ASN A 41 -2.22 -20.58 0.49
C ASN A 41 -2.01 -19.06 0.50
N ILE A 42 -0.77 -18.57 0.60
CA ILE A 42 -0.50 -17.13 0.65
C ILE A 42 -0.97 -16.42 -0.63
N GLN A 43 -0.89 -17.08 -1.79
CA GLN A 43 -1.31 -16.52 -3.06
C GLN A 43 -2.81 -16.24 -3.11
N ASP A 44 -3.65 -17.14 -2.57
CA ASP A 44 -5.09 -16.92 -2.44
C ASP A 44 -5.42 -15.69 -1.59
N PHE A 45 -4.67 -15.49 -0.50
CA PHE A 45 -4.86 -14.29 0.34
C PHE A 45 -4.42 -13.01 -0.35
N ILE A 46 -3.32 -13.06 -1.11
CA ILE A 46 -2.86 -11.92 -1.92
C ILE A 46 -3.91 -11.57 -2.97
N ASP A 47 -4.44 -12.56 -3.69
CA ASP A 47 -5.46 -12.33 -4.70
C ASP A 47 -6.77 -11.83 -4.09
N PHE A 48 -7.21 -12.43 -2.98
CA PHE A 48 -8.39 -11.98 -2.25
C PHE A 48 -8.26 -10.53 -1.78
N ALA A 49 -7.11 -10.15 -1.21
CA ALA A 49 -6.86 -8.79 -0.74
C ALA A 49 -6.84 -7.76 -1.88
N ARG A 50 -6.24 -8.12 -3.02
CA ARG A 50 -6.19 -7.26 -4.21
C ARG A 50 -7.58 -7.09 -4.83
N ASP A 51 -8.28 -8.19 -5.08
CA ASP A 51 -9.57 -8.19 -5.81
C ASP A 51 -10.71 -7.58 -4.99
N ASN A 52 -10.75 -7.84 -3.68
CA ASN A 52 -11.88 -7.41 -2.84
C ASN A 52 -11.66 -6.06 -2.17
N TYR A 53 -10.40 -5.67 -1.92
CA TYR A 53 -10.10 -4.51 -1.08
C TYR A 53 -9.06 -3.55 -1.67
N ASP A 54 -8.51 -3.82 -2.86
CA ASP A 54 -7.42 -3.04 -3.47
C ASP A 54 -6.21 -2.88 -2.52
N ILE A 55 -5.97 -3.91 -1.69
CA ILE A 55 -4.87 -3.91 -0.72
C ILE A 55 -3.67 -4.64 -1.32
N GLU A 56 -2.51 -4.01 -1.26
CA GLU A 56 -1.24 -4.65 -1.62
C GLU A 56 -0.61 -5.31 -0.39
N ILE A 57 -0.27 -6.60 -0.50
CA ILE A 57 0.46 -7.31 0.56
C ILE A 57 1.95 -7.13 0.33
N ARG A 58 2.65 -6.56 1.32
CA ARG A 58 4.10 -6.39 1.30
C ARG A 58 4.75 -7.25 2.37
N PHE A 59 5.68 -8.10 1.95
CA PHE A 59 6.48 -8.90 2.87
C PHE A 59 7.64 -8.07 3.41
N ARG A 60 7.83 -8.12 4.73
CA ARG A 60 8.95 -7.49 5.41
C ARG A 60 9.84 -8.58 6.03
N PRO A 61 11.17 -8.56 5.77
CA PRO A 61 12.09 -9.43 6.49
C PRO A 61 12.12 -8.98 7.97
N GLU A 62 12.05 -9.95 8.88
CA GLU A 62 12.28 -9.73 10.31
C GLU A 62 13.77 -9.50 10.62
#